data_AF-A0AAU8A8Z9-F1
#
_entry.id   AF-A0AAU8A8Z9-F1
#
_cell.length_a   1.000
_cell.length_b   1.000
_cell.length_c   1.000
_cell.angle_alpha   90.00
_cell.angle_beta   90.00
_cell.angle_gamma   90.00
#
_symmetry.space_group_name_H-M   'P 1'
#
loop_
_entity.id
_entity.type
_entity.pdbx_description
1 polymer ?
#
loop_
_entity_poly.entity_id
_entity_poly.type
_entity_poly.pdbx_seq_one_letter_code
_entity_poly.pdbx_strand_id
1 'polypeptide(L)'
;MKQITEKQLKFLQIFLGIVAGIGIWLAIYFGSEADNVLLQYLFIIIFAAIIFIQRAVERKIDQRLTLFTKFWLIGLIIGLGIFILMGAVSGRLFAS
;
A
#
# COMPACT_ATOMS: atom_id res chain seq x y z
N MET A 1 -26.82 8.57 12.20
CA MET A 1 -25.65 7.82 11.70
C MET A 1 -25.21 6.86 12.78
N LYS A 2 -25.31 5.54 12.56
CA LYS A 2 -24.89 4.54 13.57
C LYS A 2 -23.42 4.78 13.90
N GLN A 3 -23.13 5.07 15.16
CA GLN A 3 -21.76 5.29 15.64
C GLN A 3 -20.94 4.04 15.32
N ILE A 4 -19.99 4.16 14.40
CA ILE A 4 -19.02 3.10 14.13
C ILE A 4 -18.33 2.82 15.46
N THR A 5 -18.47 1.59 15.97
CA THR A 5 -17.87 1.22 17.26
C THR A 5 -16.35 1.27 17.12
N GLU A 6 -15.61 1.67 18.16
CA GLU A 6 -14.14 1.76 18.09
C GLU A 6 -13.48 0.49 17.55
N LYS A 7 -14.02 -0.69 17.91
CA LYS A 7 -13.55 -1.98 17.40
C LYS A 7 -13.72 -2.12 15.88
N GLN A 8 -14.83 -1.63 15.33
CA GLN A 8 -15.09 -1.64 13.89
C GLN A 8 -14.18 -0.67 13.15
N LEU A 9 -13.92 0.52 13.72
CA LEU A 9 -13.00 1.48 13.13
C LEU A 9 -11.57 0.92 13.10
N LYS A 10 -11.12 0.31 14.20
CA LYS A 10 -9.80 -0.37 14.27
C LYS A 10 -9.71 -1.50 13.24
N PHE A 11 -10.73 -2.34 13.14
CA PHE A 11 -10.76 -3.42 12.14
C PHE A 11 -10.70 -2.86 10.71
N LEU A 12 -11.48 -1.83 10.40
CA LEU A 12 -11.50 -1.19 9.09
C LEU A 12 -10.14 -0.57 8.75
N GLN A 13 -9.47 0.07 9.71
CA GLN A 13 -8.12 0.62 9.52
C GLN A 13 -7.11 -0.47 9.15
N ILE A 14 -7.13 -1.60 9.85
CA ILE A 14 -6.24 -2.73 9.59
C ILE A 14 -6.51 -3.31 8.20
N PHE A 15 -7.79 -3.59 7.91
CA PHE A 15 -8.21 -4.16 6.64
C PHE A 15 -7.82 -3.26 5.47
N LEU A 16 -8.14 -1.97 5.54
CA LEU A 16 -7.79 -1.00 4.50
C LEU A 16 -6.27 -0.84 4.37
N GLY A 17 -5.52 -0.87 5.47
CA GLY A 17 -4.06 -0.76 5.44
C GLY A 17 -3.41 -1.93 4.69
N ILE A 18 -3.87 -3.15 4.95
CA ILE A 18 -3.42 -4.36 4.25
C ILE A 18 -3.80 -4.29 2.77
N VAL A 19 -5.06 -3.97 2.45
CA VAL A 19 -5.53 -3.87 1.06
C VAL A 19 -4.76 -2.79 0.28
N ALA A 20 -4.47 -1.65 0.91
CA ALA A 20 -3.66 -0.58 0.30
C ALA A 20 -2.22 -1.04 0.04
N GLY A 21 -1.64 -1.81 0.94
CA GLY A 21 -0.30 -2.40 0.75
C GLY A 21 -0.27 -3.38 -0.42
N ILE A 22 -1.23 -4.32 -0.45
CA ILE A 22 -1.37 -5.28 -1.55
C ILE A 22 -1.62 -4.56 -2.88
N GLY A 23 -2.46 -3.53 -2.88
CA GLY A 23 -2.78 -2.76 -4.09
C GLY A 23 -1.56 -2.11 -4.73
N ILE A 24 -0.63 -1.58 -3.92
CA ILE A 24 0.64 -1.04 -4.44
C ILE A 24 1.48 -2.17 -5.05
N TRP A 25 1.60 -3.31 -4.40
CA TRP A 25 2.36 -4.44 -4.93
C TRP A 25 1.79 -4.99 -6.23
N LEU A 26 0.47 -5.11 -6.34
CA LEU A 26 -0.18 -5.47 -7.60
C LEU A 26 0.12 -4.44 -8.69
N ALA A 27 0.07 -3.14 -8.36
CA ALA A 27 0.39 -2.09 -9.32
C ALA A 27 1.84 -2.15 -9.80
N ILE A 28 2.78 -2.45 -8.90
CA ILE A 28 4.20 -2.65 -9.25
C ILE A 28 4.35 -3.89 -10.13
N TYR A 29 3.76 -5.02 -9.74
CA TYR A 29 3.87 -6.28 -10.46
C TYR A 29 3.31 -6.19 -11.89
N PHE A 30 2.12 -5.59 -12.06
CA PHE A 30 1.53 -5.40 -13.39
C PHE A 30 2.19 -4.25 -14.16
N GLY A 31 2.76 -3.27 -13.46
CA GLY A 31 3.44 -2.13 -14.09
C GLY A 31 4.85 -2.46 -14.58
N SER A 32 5.55 -3.41 -13.96
CA SER A 32 6.97 -3.67 -14.24
C SER A 32 7.27 -4.22 -15.63
N GLU A 33 6.31 -4.92 -16.24
CA GLU A 33 6.44 -5.50 -17.58
C GLU A 33 5.68 -4.69 -18.64
N ALA A 34 5.09 -3.55 -18.27
CA ALA A 34 4.32 -2.74 -19.19
C ALA A 34 5.24 -1.86 -20.05
N ASP A 35 5.06 -1.90 -21.37
CA ASP A 35 5.71 -0.98 -22.32
C ASP A 35 5.23 0.47 -22.14
N ASN A 36 4.05 0.65 -21.53
CA ASN A 36 3.48 1.96 -21.29
C ASN A 36 4.05 2.57 -20.01
N VAL A 37 4.77 3.68 -20.17
CA VAL A 37 5.35 4.49 -19.09
C VAL A 37 4.31 4.86 -18.01
N LEU A 38 3.05 5.10 -18.38
CA LEU A 38 1.99 5.42 -17.42
C LEU A 38 1.67 4.24 -16.48
N LEU A 39 1.69 3.01 -17.00
CA LEU A 39 1.46 1.79 -16.24
C LEU A 39 2.65 1.49 -15.31
N GLN A 40 3.88 1.77 -15.76
CA GLN A 40 5.08 1.70 -14.90
C GLN A 40 4.99 2.65 -13.71
N TYR A 41 4.39 3.83 -13.89
CA TYR A 41 4.19 4.81 -12.81
C TYR A 41 2.85 4.67 -12.06
N LEU A 42 2.03 3.66 -12.38
CA LEU A 42 0.72 3.48 -11.76
C LEU A 42 0.82 3.31 -10.24
N PHE A 43 1.89 2.68 -9.74
CA PHE A 43 2.13 2.54 -8.31
C PHE A 43 2.28 3.90 -7.61
N ILE A 44 2.89 4.91 -8.26
CA ILE A 44 3.02 6.27 -7.71
C ILE A 44 1.66 6.93 -7.61
N ILE A 45 0.83 6.77 -8.65
CA ILE A 45 -0.53 7.30 -8.69
C ILE A 45 -1.37 6.68 -7.56
N ILE A 46 -1.30 5.36 -7.39
CA ILE A 46 -2.00 4.64 -6.31
C ILE A 46 -1.47 5.05 -4.93
N PHE A 47 -0.16 5.17 -4.78
CA PHE A 47 0.47 5.63 -3.54
C PHE A 47 -0.01 7.03 -3.16
N ALA A 48 -0.01 7.96 -4.11
CA ALA A 48 -0.52 9.31 -3.90
C ALA A 48 -2.00 9.30 -3.52
N ALA A 49 -2.82 8.55 -4.26
CA ALA A 49 -4.26 8.41 -3.98
C ALA A 49 -4.51 7.88 -2.56
N ILE A 50 -3.75 6.87 -2.11
CA ILE A 50 -3.85 6.34 -0.75
C ILE A 50 -3.55 7.41 0.30
N ILE A 51 -2.48 8.20 0.13
CA ILE A 51 -2.13 9.28 1.06
C ILE A 51 -3.21 10.36 1.09
N PHE A 52 -3.74 10.75 -0.08
CA PHE A 52 -4.78 11.76 -0.16
C PHE A 52 -6.08 11.28 0.48
N ILE A 53 -6.49 10.04 0.23
CA ILE A 53 -7.67 9.43 0.84
C ILE A 53 -7.48 9.36 2.36
N GLN A 54 -6.32 8.89 2.84
CA GLN A 54 -6.01 8.83 4.26
C GLN A 54 -6.17 10.21 4.90
N ARG A 55 -5.53 11.25 4.35
CA ARG A 55 -5.63 12.62 4.88
C ARG A 55 -7.06 13.15 4.85
N ALA A 56 -7.81 12.86 3.79
CA ALA A 56 -9.20 13.28 3.66
C ALA A 56 -10.09 12.59 4.71
N VAL A 57 -9.87 11.30 4.98
CA VAL A 57 -10.60 10.55 6.01
C VAL A 57 -10.22 11.05 7.40
N GLU A 58 -8.93 11.21 7.70
CA GLU A 58 -8.45 11.74 9.00
C GLU A 58 -9.07 13.10 9.34
N ARG A 59 -9.17 14.00 8.35
CA ARG A 59 -9.85 15.30 8.52
C ARG A 59 -11.35 15.18 8.76
N LYS A 60 -12.01 14.15 8.23
CA LYS A 60 -13.45 13.93 8.40
C LYS A 60 -13.80 13.30 9.74
N ILE A 61 -12.94 12.43 10.26
CA ILE A 61 -13.21 11.69 11.51
C ILE A 61 -12.54 12.30 12.74
N ASP A 62 -11.74 13.36 12.55
CA ASP A 62 -10.93 14.04 13.58
C ASP A 62 -10.08 13.08 14.42
N GLN A 63 -9.66 11.98 13.81
CA GLN A 63 -8.84 10.93 14.40
C GLN A 63 -7.75 10.52 13.43
N ARG A 64 -6.57 10.25 13.97
CA ARG A 64 -5.43 9.74 13.19
C ARG A 64 -5.67 8.28 12.82
N LEU A 65 -5.42 7.93 11.56
CA LEU A 65 -5.49 6.56 11.07
C LEU A 65 -4.16 5.83 11.33
N THR A 66 -3.74 5.79 12.59
CA THR A 66 -2.43 5.29 12.99
C THR A 66 -2.27 3.79 12.70
N LEU A 67 -3.34 3.00 12.89
CA LEU A 67 -3.31 1.57 12.59
C LEU A 67 -3.26 1.32 11.09
N PHE A 68 -4.03 2.09 10.29
CA PHE A 68 -3.96 2.02 8.84
C PHE A 68 -2.53 2.24 8.36
N THR A 69 -1.90 3.33 8.80
CA THR A 69 -0.53 3.69 8.41
C THR A 69 0.46 2.59 8.79
N LYS A 70 0.32 2.04 10.01
CA LYS A 70 1.16 0.95 10.49
C LYS A 70 1.07 -0.30 9.60
N PHE A 71 -0.15 -0.77 9.31
CA PHE A 71 -0.34 -1.99 8.51
C PHE A 71 -0.01 -1.78 7.03
N TRP A 72 -0.27 -0.58 6.51
CA TRP A 72 0.16 -0.19 5.16
C TRP A 72 1.69 -0.23 5.03
N LEU A 73 2.43 0.37 5.99
CA LEU A 73 3.89 0.32 6.03
C LEU A 73 4.42 -1.10 6.19
N ILE A 74 3.80 -1.92 7.06
CA ILE A 74 4.16 -3.34 7.19
C ILE A 74 4.03 -4.05 5.84
N GLY A 75 2.93 -3.83 5.10
CA GLY A 75 2.75 -4.40 3.76
C GLY A 75 3.81 -3.96 2.76
N LEU A 76 4.21 -2.68 2.79
CA LEU A 76 5.31 -2.17 1.96
C LEU A 76 6.65 -2.81 2.32
N ILE A 77 6.98 -2.91 3.61
CA ILE A 77 8.24 -3.51 4.09
C ILE A 77 8.31 -4.99 3.76
N ILE A 78 7.23 -5.75 4.03
CA ILE A 78 7.18 -7.19 3.75
C ILE A 78 7.37 -7.43 2.25
N GLY A 79 6.62 -6.72 1.40
CA GLY A 79 6.77 -6.90 -0.03
C GLY A 79 8.13 -6.47 -0.55
N LEU A 80 8.76 -5.44 0.05
CA LEU A 80 10.12 -5.04 -0.32
C LEU A 80 11.12 -6.14 0.02
N GLY A 81 10.97 -6.76 1.20
CA GLY A 81 11.74 -7.93 1.59
C GLY A 81 11.57 -9.09 0.60
N ILE A 82 10.33 -9.39 0.19
CA ILE A 82 10.03 -10.42 -0.81
C ILE A 82 10.66 -10.08 -2.16
N PHE A 83 10.54 -8.83 -2.61
CA PHE A 83 11.10 -8.35 -3.87
C PHE A 83 12.63 -8.51 -3.90
N ILE A 84 13.30 -8.11 -2.82
CA ILE A 84 14.76 -8.28 -2.67
C ILE A 84 15.13 -9.77 -2.66
N LEU A 85 14.42 -10.61 -1.90
CA LEU A 85 14.68 -12.04 -1.86
C LEU A 85 14.49 -12.70 -3.23
N MET A 86 13.41 -12.38 -3.95
CA MET A 86 13.16 -12.91 -5.30
C MET A 86 14.20 -12.40 -6.30
N GLY A 87 14.60 -11.13 -6.24
CA GLY A 87 15.67 -10.59 -7.08
C GLY A 87 17.01 -11.28 -6.85
N ALA A 88 17.31 -11.64 -5.60
CA ALA A 88 18.56 -12.28 -5.22
C ALA A 88 18.57 -13.75 -5.67
N VAL A 89 17.47 -14.48 -5.45
CA VAL A 89 17.33 -15.88 -5.88
C VAL A 89 17.30 -16.00 -7.41
N SER A 90 16.69 -15.05 -8.11
CA SER A 90 16.64 -15.04 -9.58
C SER A 90 17.95 -14.58 -10.25
N GLY A 91 18.96 -14.18 -9.47
CA GLY A 91 20.24 -13.66 -9.98
C GLY A 91 20.17 -12.27 -10.63
N ARG A 92 18.97 -11.67 -10.75
CA ARG A 92 18.74 -10.38 -11.41
C ARG A 92 19.20 -9.18 -10.59
N LEU A 93 19.37 -9.33 -9.27
CA LEU A 93 19.83 -8.23 -8.41
C LEU A 93 21.32 -7.90 -8.56
N PHE A 94 22.13 -8.84 -9.05
CA PHE A 94 23.59 -8.69 -9.19
C PHE A 94 24.08 -8.89 -10.62
N ALA A 95 23.17 -9.16 -11.57
CA ALA A 95 23.48 -9.21 -12.99
C ALA A 95 23.52 -7.77 -13.53
N SER A 96 24.72 -7.18 -13.52
CA SER A 96 25.07 -5.94 -14.23
C SER A 96 25.18 -6.18 -15.73
#